data_AF-B9SC86-F1
#
_entry.id   AF-B9SC86-F1
#
_cell.length_a   1.000
_cell.length_b   1.000
_cell.length_c   1.000
_cell.angle_alpha   90.00
_cell.angle_beta   90.00
_cell.angle_gamma   90.00
#
_symmetry.space_group_name_H-M   'P 1'
#
loop_
_entity.id
_entity.type
_entity.pdbx_description
1 polymer ?
#
loop_
_entity_poly.entity_id
_entity_poly.type
_entity_poly.pdbx_seq_one_letter_code
_entity_poly.pdbx_strand_id
1 'polypeptide(L)'
;MLEKRYLAATPHAAAAAAFVTKIHPDWGPATIRNGILFHIDPYMSLNSGCIYDATADDYIKLLRAMNYKKKQMQIITRPNHNYVNKSLDLNYPSSFAYFTANYSDKGKIMHEF
;
A
#
# COMPACT_ATOMS: atom_id res chain seq x y z
N MET A 1 -4.46 -12.31 25.43
CA MET A 1 -3.92 -11.01 25.90
C MET A 1 -3.27 -10.18 24.78
N LEU A 2 -2.76 -10.80 23.69
CA LEU A 2 -2.16 -10.12 22.54
C LEU A 2 -3.18 -9.46 21.57
N GLU A 3 -4.30 -10.12 21.26
CA GLU A 3 -5.32 -9.54 20.35
C GLU A 3 -5.91 -8.22 20.83
N LYS A 4 -6.15 -8.08 22.14
CA LYS A 4 -6.71 -6.85 22.73
C LYS A 4 -5.78 -5.64 22.59
N ARG A 5 -4.46 -5.85 22.49
CA ARG A 5 -3.49 -4.77 22.28
C ARG A 5 -3.43 -4.33 20.81
N TYR A 6 -3.59 -5.26 19.88
CA TYR A 6 -3.62 -4.98 18.44
C TYR A 6 -4.84 -4.13 18.04
N LEU A 7 -6.02 -4.41 18.63
CA LEU A 7 -7.25 -3.66 18.38
C LEU A 7 -7.19 -2.21 18.89
N ALA A 8 -6.38 -1.94 19.93
CA ALA A 8 -6.25 -0.61 20.50
C ALA A 8 -5.41 0.35 19.64
N ALA A 9 -4.53 -0.16 18.76
CA ALA A 9 -3.67 0.68 17.91
C ALA A 9 -4.43 1.32 16.73
N THR A 10 -5.38 0.58 16.13
CA THR A 10 -6.16 1.02 14.97
C THR A 10 -6.93 2.33 15.16
N PRO A 11 -7.67 2.57 16.27
CA PRO A 11 -8.35 3.85 16.46
C PRO A 11 -7.37 5.04 16.61
N HIS A 12 -6.17 4.83 17.15
CA HIS A 12 -5.15 5.89 17.25
C HIS A 12 -4.57 6.24 15.87
N ALA A 13 -4.31 5.24 15.02
CA ALA A 13 -3.87 5.47 13.65
C ALA A 13 -4.95 6.21 12.83
N ALA A 14 -6.23 5.89 13.03
CA ALA A 14 -7.34 6.60 12.40
C ALA A 14 -7.45 8.06 12.86
N ALA A 15 -7.24 8.33 14.16
CA ALA A 15 -7.23 9.69 14.69
C ALA A 15 -6.05 10.52 14.13
N ALA A 16 -4.85 9.93 14.04
CA ALA A 16 -3.70 10.56 13.42
C ALA A 16 -3.94 10.87 11.94
N ALA A 17 -4.54 9.93 11.19
CA ALA A 17 -4.92 10.14 9.79
C ALA A 17 -5.93 11.28 9.63
N ALA A 18 -6.95 11.36 10.48
CA ALA A 18 -7.93 12.44 10.46
C ALA A 18 -7.32 13.81 10.80
N PHE A 19 -6.28 13.84 11.64
CA PHE A 19 -5.54 15.06 11.93
C PHE A 19 -4.71 15.52 10.73
N VAL A 20 -3.98 14.61 10.09
CA VAL A 20 -3.16 14.91 8.90
C VAL A 20 -4.03 15.36 7.73
N THR A 21 -5.18 14.72 7.47
CA THR A 21 -6.10 15.16 6.40
C THR A 21 -6.65 16.57 6.62
N LYS A 22 -6.81 16.99 7.88
CA LYS A 22 -7.24 18.35 8.21
C LYS A 22 -6.17 19.39 7.86
N ILE A 23 -4.89 19.02 7.94
CA ILE A 23 -3.76 19.91 7.63
C ILE A 23 -3.40 19.86 6.14
N HIS A 24 -3.48 18.67 5.53
CA HIS A 24 -3.18 18.41 4.12
C HIS A 24 -4.42 17.84 3.41
N PRO A 25 -5.40 18.69 3.06
CA PRO A 25 -6.63 18.25 2.40
C PRO A 25 -6.42 17.77 0.96
N ASP A 26 -5.28 18.11 0.35
CA ASP A 26 -4.87 17.75 -1.00
C ASP A 26 -4.19 16.37 -1.07
N TRP A 27 -3.75 15.81 0.06
CA TRP A 27 -3.03 14.54 0.07
C TRP A 27 -3.94 13.35 -0.16
N GLY A 28 -3.50 12.46 -1.06
CA GLY A 28 -4.14 11.17 -1.29
C GLY A 28 -4.00 10.21 -0.09
N PRO A 29 -4.85 9.17 0.00
CA PRO A 29 -4.81 8.21 1.10
C PRO A 29 -3.46 7.50 1.30
N ALA A 30 -2.75 7.19 0.20
CA ALA A 30 -1.42 6.58 0.26
C ALA A 30 -0.39 7.55 0.83
N THR A 31 -0.40 8.80 0.36
CA THR A 31 0.43 9.90 0.86
C THR A 31 0.23 10.13 2.35
N ILE A 32 -1.03 10.17 2.83
CA ILE A 32 -1.34 10.31 4.27
C ILE A 32 -0.78 9.13 5.07
N ARG A 33 -1.03 7.90 4.61
CA ARG A 33 -0.50 6.70 5.27
C ARG A 33 1.02 6.76 5.39
N ASN A 34 1.69 7.12 4.30
CA ASN A 34 3.15 7.14 4.25
C ASN A 34 3.71 8.28 5.10
N GLY A 35 3.10 9.47 5.07
CA GLY A 35 3.43 10.57 5.97
C GLY A 35 3.40 10.18 7.45
N ILE A 36 2.40 9.38 7.87
CA ILE A 36 2.27 8.90 9.26
C ILE A 36 3.26 7.77 9.59
N LEU A 37 3.57 6.89 8.64
CA LEU A 37 4.50 5.77 8.86
C LEU A 37 5.96 6.22 8.93
N PHE A 38 6.36 7.22 8.12
CA PHE A 38 7.74 7.71 8.10
C PHE A 38 8.05 8.68 9.24
N HIS A 39 7.02 9.30 9.82
CA HIS A 39 7.21 10.31 10.85
C HIS A 39 6.48 9.90 12.12
N ILE A 40 7.27 9.37 13.06
CA ILE A 40 6.85 9.14 14.45
C ILE A 40 6.49 10.48 15.11
N ASP A 41 7.05 11.59 14.63
CA ASP A 41 6.73 12.95 15.05
C ASP A 41 5.70 13.60 14.11
N PRO A 42 4.47 13.91 14.60
CA PRO A 42 3.43 14.55 13.80
C PRO A 42 3.80 15.95 13.31
N TYR A 43 4.82 16.61 13.85
CA TYR A 43 5.30 17.89 13.31
C TYR A 43 6.18 17.70 12.08
N MET A 44 6.93 16.60 12.01
CA MET A 44 7.82 16.31 10.89
C MET A 44 7.09 15.66 9.69
N SER A 45 5.95 15.00 9.94
CA SER A 45 5.11 14.44 8.88
C SER A 45 4.59 15.50 7.90
N LEU A 46 4.50 16.76 8.35
CA LEU A 46 3.93 17.90 7.62
C LEU A 46 4.82 18.44 6.49
N ASN A 47 6.10 18.05 6.43
CA ASN A 47 7.07 18.62 5.49
C ASN A 47 7.97 17.57 4.83
N SER A 48 7.43 16.39 4.54
CA SER A 48 8.18 15.33 3.89
C SER A 48 8.34 15.60 2.39
N GLY A 49 9.57 15.97 1.97
CA GLY A 49 9.89 16.29 0.57
C GLY A 49 9.85 15.10 -0.40
N CYS A 50 9.76 13.86 0.11
CA CYS A 50 9.64 12.63 -0.67
C CYS A 50 8.54 11.75 -0.07
N ILE A 51 7.33 11.84 -0.62
CA ILE A 51 6.20 10.97 -0.24
C ILE A 51 5.95 9.98 -1.36
N TYR A 52 5.84 8.71 -1.00
CA TYR A 52 5.38 7.68 -1.91
C TYR A 52 3.87 7.84 -2.10
N ASP A 53 3.43 8.24 -3.28
CA ASP A 53 2.01 8.32 -3.61
C ASP A 53 1.58 7.10 -4.44
N ALA A 54 0.33 6.69 -4.27
CA ALA A 54 -0.30 5.63 -5.03
C ALA A 54 -1.79 5.94 -5.20
N THR A 55 -2.25 5.92 -6.44
CA THR A 55 -3.65 6.17 -6.80
C THR A 55 -4.46 4.88 -6.78
N ALA A 56 -5.80 4.99 -6.86
CA ALA A 56 -6.66 3.82 -7.03
C ALA A 56 -6.26 2.97 -8.25
N ASP A 57 -5.87 3.62 -9.35
CA ASP A 57 -5.44 2.93 -10.56
C ASP A 57 -4.21 2.08 -10.33
N ASP A 58 -3.24 2.51 -9.52
CA ASP A 58 -2.03 1.74 -9.24
C ASP A 58 -2.33 0.43 -8.50
N TYR A 59 -3.30 0.44 -7.58
CA TYR A 59 -3.80 -0.79 -6.97
C TYR A 59 -4.53 -1.70 -7.97
N ILE A 60 -5.25 -1.12 -8.94
CA ILE A 60 -5.92 -1.88 -10.01
C ILE A 60 -4.88 -2.53 -10.94
N LYS A 61 -3.80 -1.83 -11.29
CA LYS A 61 -2.67 -2.37 -12.07
C LYS A 61 -2.08 -3.60 -11.36
N LEU A 62 -1.86 -3.50 -10.04
CA LEU A 62 -1.35 -4.58 -9.19
C LEU A 62 -2.29 -5.78 -9.16
N LEU A 63 -3.58 -5.58 -8.87
CA LEU A 63 -4.56 -6.67 -8.85
C LEU A 63 -4.64 -7.40 -10.19
N ARG A 64 -4.54 -6.67 -11.31
CA ARG A 64 -4.54 -7.28 -12.65
C ARG A 64 -3.25 -8.03 -12.96
N ALA A 65 -2.10 -7.54 -12.49
CA ALA A 65 -0.82 -8.22 -12.63
C ALA A 65 -0.76 -9.52 -11.82
N MET A 66 -1.42 -9.56 -10.65
CA MET A 66 -1.66 -10.78 -9.86
C MET A 66 -2.72 -11.73 -10.48
N ASN A 67 -3.18 -11.46 -11.70
CA ASN A 67 -4.15 -12.29 -12.45
C ASN A 67 -5.51 -12.51 -11.75
N TYR A 68 -6.02 -11.50 -11.03
CA TYR A 68 -7.38 -11.52 -10.52
C TYR A 68 -8.41 -11.57 -11.68
N LYS A 69 -9.42 -12.44 -11.55
CA LYS A 69 -10.46 -12.62 -12.57
C LYS A 69 -11.44 -11.46 -12.58
N LYS A 70 -12.11 -11.22 -13.71
CA LYS A 70 -13.11 -10.13 -13.88
C LYS A 70 -14.16 -10.08 -12.75
N LYS A 71 -14.69 -11.24 -12.33
CA LYS A 71 -15.66 -11.31 -11.23
C LYS A 71 -15.08 -10.84 -9.89
N GLN A 72 -13.83 -11.22 -9.57
CA GLN A 72 -13.15 -10.79 -8.35
C GLN A 72 -12.84 -9.29 -8.39
N MET A 73 -12.36 -8.82 -9.55
CA MET A 73 -12.10 -7.40 -9.77
C MET A 73 -13.35 -6.55 -9.58
N GLN A 74 -14.51 -6.97 -10.10
CA GLN A 74 -15.77 -6.24 -9.95
C GLN A 74 -16.21 -6.10 -8.49
N ILE A 75 -15.93 -7.11 -7.66
CA ILE A 75 -16.21 -7.08 -6.22
C ILE A 75 -15.29 -6.08 -5.51
N ILE A 76 -14.00 -6.08 -5.85
CA ILE A 76 -12.98 -5.26 -5.16
C ILE A 76 -13.04 -3.79 -5.61
N THR A 77 -13.06 -3.56 -6.93
CA THR A 77 -12.85 -2.23 -7.54
C THR A 77 -14.16 -1.50 -7.88
N ARG A 78 -15.31 -2.15 -7.65
CA ARG A 78 -16.63 -1.76 -8.19
C ARG A 78 -16.67 -1.85 -9.73
N PRO A 79 -17.87 -1.96 -10.35
CA PRO A 79 -17.97 -2.35 -11.76
C PRO A 79 -17.47 -1.33 -12.80
N ASN A 80 -17.14 -0.10 -12.39
CA ASN A 80 -16.80 0.98 -13.31
C ASN A 80 -15.36 1.47 -13.14
N HIS A 81 -14.40 0.61 -13.49
CA HIS A 81 -12.99 1.02 -13.61
C HIS A 81 -12.55 1.01 -15.08
N ASN A 82 -11.73 1.98 -15.45
CA ASN A 82 -11.16 2.06 -16.79
C ASN A 82 -10.18 0.92 -17.03
N TYR A 83 -9.93 0.58 -18.30
CA TYR A 83 -8.86 -0.36 -18.62
C TYR A 83 -7.51 0.27 -18.26
N VAL A 84 -6.76 -0.38 -17.37
CA VAL A 84 -5.41 0.00 -16.95
C VAL A 84 -4.41 -1.12 -17.29
N ASN A 85 -3.19 -0.73 -17.64
CA ASN A 85 -2.08 -1.64 -17.90
C ASN A 85 -1.73 -2.47 -16.65
N LYS A 86 -1.17 -3.66 -16.81
CA LYS A 86 -0.73 -4.47 -15.66
C LYS A 86 0.64 -4.00 -15.17
N SER A 87 0.83 -3.89 -13.85
CA SER A 87 2.13 -3.64 -13.22
C SER A 87 2.17 -4.34 -11.86
N LEU A 88 3.27 -4.99 -11.51
CA LEU A 88 3.53 -5.47 -10.15
C LEU A 88 4.19 -4.38 -9.29
N ASP A 89 4.81 -3.39 -9.93
CA ASP A 89 5.56 -2.34 -9.28
C ASP A 89 4.58 -1.33 -8.68
N LEU A 90 4.27 -1.50 -7.39
CA LEU A 90 3.52 -0.54 -6.61
C LEU A 90 4.52 0.42 -5.95
N ASN A 91 4.24 1.73 -5.98
CA ASN A 91 5.03 2.73 -5.27
C ASN A 91 4.78 2.67 -3.76
N TYR A 92 5.09 1.51 -3.16
CA TYR A 92 4.89 1.20 -1.75
C TYR A 92 6.23 1.29 -1.02
N PRO A 93 6.31 1.97 0.12
CA PRO A 93 7.59 2.34 0.69
C PRO A 93 8.11 1.26 1.65
N SER A 94 8.05 0.03 1.17
CA SER A 94 8.55 -1.18 1.81
C SER A 94 8.84 -2.17 0.70
N SER A 95 10.04 -2.75 0.73
CA SER A 95 10.42 -3.83 -0.18
C SER A 95 10.35 -5.17 0.54
N PHE A 96 9.99 -6.20 -0.20
CA PHE A 96 10.12 -7.57 0.25
C PHE A 96 10.64 -8.44 -0.89
N ALA A 97 11.50 -9.40 -0.55
CA ALA A 97 12.01 -10.39 -1.50
C ALA A 97 11.70 -11.77 -0.94
N TYR A 98 11.21 -12.67 -1.81
CA TYR A 98 11.07 -14.08 -1.46
C TYR A 98 11.91 -14.95 -2.40
N PHE A 99 12.40 -16.06 -1.85
CA PHE A 99 13.25 -17.00 -2.55
C PHE A 99 12.52 -18.32 -2.73
N THR A 100 12.47 -18.83 -3.95
CA THR A 100 11.98 -20.18 -4.22
C THR A 100 13.15 -21.16 -4.16
N ALA A 101 13.13 -22.11 -3.23
CA ALA A 101 14.09 -23.20 -3.23
C ALA A 101 13.58 -24.32 -4.15
N ASN A 102 14.00 -24.31 -5.42
CA ASN A 102 13.84 -25.48 -6.27
C ASN A 102 14.94 -26.47 -5.94
N TYR A 103 14.58 -27.56 -5.27
CA TYR A 103 15.54 -28.57 -4.77
C TYR A 103 16.29 -29.32 -5.89
N SER A 104 15.88 -29.14 -7.15
CA SER A 104 16.42 -29.87 -8.30
C SER A 104 17.23 -29.02 -9.29
N ASP A 105 17.27 -27.68 -9.14
CA ASP A 105 18.01 -26.81 -10.05
C ASP A 105 18.88 -25.82 -9.27
N LYS A 106 20.14 -25.69 -9.70
CA LYS A 106 21.17 -24.80 -9.12
C LYS A 106 20.89 -23.30 -9.40
N GLY A 107 19.65 -22.85 -9.21
CA GLY A 107 19.24 -21.47 -9.43
C GLY A 107 18.23 -21.04 -8.37
N LYS A 108 18.66 -20.19 -7.43
CA LYS A 108 17.73 -19.42 -6.60
C LYS A 108 17.10 -18.35 -7.50
N ILE A 109 15.79 -18.45 -7.74
CA ILE A 109 15.04 -17.40 -8.42
C ILE A 109 14.64 -16.36 -7.36
N MET A 110 15.03 -15.11 -7.57
CA MET A 110 14.70 -13.97 -6.72
C MET A 110 13.55 -13.20 -7.37
N HIS A 111 12.45 -13.01 -6.64
CA HIS A 111 11.38 -12.11 -7.02
C HIS A 111 11.34 -10.94 -6.05
N GLU A 112 11.47 -9.73 -6.60
CA GLU A 112 11.40 -8.45 -5.91
C GLU A 112 10.07 -7.76 -6.29
N PHE A 113 9.46 -7.06 -5.34
CA PHE A 113 8.20 -6.32 -5.48
C PHE A 113 8.34 -4.94 -4.87
#